data_AF-A0A4U9II06-F1
#
_entry.id   AF-A0A4U9II06-F1
#
_cell.length_a   1.000
_cell.length_b   1.000
_cell.length_c   1.000
_cell.angle_alpha   90.00
_cell.angle_beta   90.00
_cell.angle_gamma   90.00
#
_symmetry.space_group_name_H-M   'P 1'
#
loop_
_entity.id
_entity.type
_entity.pdbx_description
1 polymer ?
#
loop_
_entity_poly.entity_id
_entity_poly.type
_entity_poly.pdbx_seq_one_letter_code
_entity_poly.pdbx_strand_id
1 'polypeptide(L)'
;MPDLSQFQLEGCKVLEYARHKRKLRLGALKGNAFTLVLREVSNRDDVEKRLQAISEQGVPNYFGAQRFGIGGSNLQGALRWAQSNAPVRDRNKRSFWLSAARSALFNQIVSERLKKTDANQVVVGDALQLAGRGSWFVATDEEMADLQARVNAKTLLITAALPGTGEWGPQGEALQAEQTAIADETELCSLLVREKVEAARRAMLLYPQQLSWNWWDDVTVELRFWLPAGSFATSVVRELINTSGDYANIAE
;
A
#
# COMPACT_ATOMS: atom_id res chain seq x y z
N MET A 1 10.43 -25.10 -28.96
CA MET A 1 9.81 -23.85 -28.44
C MET A 1 9.91 -22.85 -29.58
N PRO A 2 8.90 -22.02 -29.89
CA PRO A 2 9.06 -21.02 -30.94
C PRO A 2 10.26 -20.13 -30.61
N ASP A 3 11.08 -19.85 -31.61
CA ASP A 3 12.17 -18.88 -31.47
C ASP A 3 11.56 -17.48 -31.50
N LEU A 4 11.70 -16.75 -30.38
CA LEU A 4 11.18 -15.40 -30.22
C LEU A 4 12.27 -14.33 -30.42
N SER A 5 13.50 -14.72 -30.78
CA SER A 5 14.61 -13.79 -31.00
C SER A 5 14.36 -12.79 -32.13
N GLN A 6 13.53 -13.16 -33.11
CA GLN A 6 13.17 -12.33 -34.26
C GLN A 6 11.92 -11.47 -34.02
N PHE A 7 11.25 -11.59 -32.86
CA PHE A 7 10.08 -10.77 -32.56
C PHE A 7 10.51 -9.34 -32.21
N GLN A 8 10.06 -8.39 -33.02
CA GLN A 8 10.35 -6.97 -32.84
C GLN A 8 9.05 -6.19 -32.69
N LEU A 9 9.03 -5.30 -31.69
CA LEU A 9 7.97 -4.33 -31.46
C LEU A 9 8.62 -3.06 -30.92
N GLU A 10 8.24 -1.90 -31.45
CA GLU A 10 8.80 -0.62 -31.02
C GLU A 10 8.66 -0.42 -29.50
N GLY A 11 9.73 0.06 -28.85
CA GLY A 11 9.78 0.24 -27.40
C GLY A 11 9.82 -1.05 -26.56
N CYS A 12 9.84 -2.24 -27.19
CA CYS A 12 9.83 -3.53 -26.52
C CYS A 12 11.03 -4.40 -26.94
N LYS A 13 11.57 -5.18 -25.99
CA LYS A 13 12.67 -6.12 -26.23
C LYS A 13 12.39 -7.45 -25.52
N VAL A 14 12.45 -8.57 -26.25
CA VAL A 14 12.45 -9.90 -25.65
C VAL A 14 13.80 -10.13 -24.96
N LEU A 15 13.78 -10.36 -23.65
CA LEU A 15 14.99 -10.61 -22.85
C LEU A 15 15.22 -12.11 -22.61
N GLU A 16 14.14 -12.85 -22.33
CA GLU A 16 14.18 -14.28 -22.03
C GLU A 16 12.82 -14.92 -22.36
N TYR A 17 12.80 -16.20 -22.74
CA TYR A 17 11.58 -16.99 -22.92
C TYR A 17 11.81 -18.45 -22.52
N ALA A 18 10.84 -19.02 -21.81
CA ALA A 18 10.87 -20.41 -21.35
C ALA A 18 9.45 -20.99 -21.24
N ARG A 19 9.32 -22.32 -21.26
CA ARG A 19 8.04 -22.98 -21.00
C ARG A 19 7.76 -23.02 -19.49
N HIS A 20 6.50 -22.79 -19.12
CA HIS A 20 6.03 -22.93 -17.74
C HIS A 20 4.69 -23.69 -17.70
N LYS A 21 4.49 -24.52 -16.68
CA LYS A 21 3.29 -25.39 -16.57
C LYS A 21 2.01 -24.61 -16.25
N ARG A 22 2.11 -23.54 -15.46
CA ARG A 22 0.98 -22.74 -14.99
C ARG A 22 0.93 -21.40 -15.70
N LYS A 23 -0.28 -20.94 -16.05
CA LYS A 23 -0.53 -19.58 -16.56
C LYS A 23 -0.18 -18.54 -15.49
N LEU A 24 0.53 -17.47 -15.87
CA LEU A 24 0.76 -16.31 -15.02
C LEU A 24 -0.56 -15.56 -14.80
N ARG A 25 -0.94 -15.33 -13.54
CA ARG A 25 -2.16 -14.61 -13.15
C ARG A 25 -1.81 -13.23 -12.62
N LEU A 26 -2.74 -12.29 -12.71
CA LEU A 26 -2.61 -10.98 -12.07
C LEU A 26 -2.39 -11.15 -10.56
N GLY A 27 -1.45 -10.41 -10.00
CA GLY A 27 -1.08 -10.49 -8.58
C GLY A 27 -0.15 -11.65 -8.20
N ALA A 28 0.25 -12.52 -9.15
CA ALA A 28 1.10 -13.67 -8.86
C ALA A 28 2.62 -13.36 -8.77
N LEU A 29 3.00 -12.08 -8.82
CA LEU A 29 4.38 -11.63 -8.60
C LEU A 29 4.74 -11.62 -7.12
N LYS A 30 6.02 -11.81 -6.79
CA LYS A 30 6.53 -11.62 -5.42
C LYS A 30 6.65 -10.13 -5.07
N GLY A 31 7.06 -9.31 -6.04
CA GLY A 31 7.36 -7.89 -5.87
C GLY A 31 8.14 -7.34 -7.06
N ASN A 32 8.65 -6.12 -6.92
CA ASN A 32 9.41 -5.42 -7.96
C ASN A 32 10.69 -4.81 -7.38
N ALA A 33 11.78 -4.86 -8.15
CA ALA A 33 12.98 -4.09 -7.88
C ALA A 33 12.88 -2.74 -8.61
N PHE A 34 13.21 -1.66 -7.93
CA PHE A 34 13.13 -0.30 -8.44
C PHE A 34 14.53 0.31 -8.53
N THR A 35 14.74 1.07 -9.58
CA THR A 35 15.85 2.02 -9.71
C THR A 35 15.25 3.33 -10.18
N LEU A 36 15.33 4.35 -9.34
CA LEU A 36 14.72 5.66 -9.56
C LEU A 36 15.80 6.72 -9.51
N VAL A 37 15.64 7.80 -10.27
CA VAL A 37 16.50 8.98 -10.17
C VAL A 37 15.62 10.15 -9.80
N LEU A 38 15.83 10.71 -8.61
CA LEU A 38 15.24 11.99 -8.22
C LEU A 38 16.17 13.09 -8.74
N ARG A 39 15.61 14.03 -9.49
CA ARG A 39 16.33 15.17 -10.09
C ARG A 39 15.81 16.47 -9.48
N GLU A 40 16.61 17.52 -9.58
CA GLU A 40 16.26 18.87 -9.11
C GLU A 40 15.84 18.86 -7.62
N VAL A 41 16.54 18.05 -6.82
CA VAL A 41 16.31 17.99 -5.38
C VAL A 41 16.67 19.34 -4.76
N SER A 42 15.67 20.00 -4.17
CA SER A 42 15.82 21.34 -3.61
C SER A 42 16.54 21.37 -2.25
N ASN A 43 16.52 20.26 -1.51
CA ASN A 43 17.15 20.16 -0.19
C ASN A 43 17.75 18.76 0.02
N ARG A 44 19.05 18.63 -0.28
CA ARG A 44 19.80 17.38 -0.15
C ARG A 44 19.84 16.85 1.29
N ASP A 45 20.10 17.71 2.26
CA ASP A 45 20.25 17.31 3.67
C ASP A 45 18.94 16.77 4.26
N ASP A 46 17.80 17.34 3.86
CA ASP A 46 16.48 16.82 4.25
C ASP A 46 16.23 15.43 3.64
N VAL A 47 16.49 15.25 2.35
CA VAL A 47 16.34 13.95 1.67
C VAL A 47 17.27 12.89 2.27
N GLU A 48 18.52 13.23 2.57
CA GLU A 48 19.48 12.32 3.19
C GLU A 48 19.00 11.85 4.57
N LYS A 49 18.55 12.78 5.43
CA LYS A 49 17.98 12.44 6.75
C LYS A 49 16.75 11.54 6.63
N ARG A 50 15.88 11.82 5.65
CA ARG A 50 14.68 11.03 5.39
C ARG A 50 15.03 9.63 4.89
N LEU A 51 16.02 9.47 4.01
CA LEU A 51 16.47 8.15 3.55
C LEU A 51 16.98 7.28 4.71
N GLN A 52 17.72 7.88 5.63
CA GLN A 52 18.17 7.21 6.86
C GLN A 52 16.99 6.78 7.72
N ALA A 53 16.04 7.70 7.98
CA ALA A 53 14.81 7.40 8.73
C ALA A 53 13.98 6.28 8.06
N ILE A 54 13.84 6.29 6.74
CA ILE A 54 13.12 5.25 5.99
C ILE A 54 13.82 3.88 6.12
N SER A 55 15.14 3.84 6.12
CA SER A 55 15.91 2.59 6.30
C SER A 55 15.59 1.95 7.66
N GLU A 56 15.46 2.78 8.70
CA GLU A 56 15.19 2.34 10.06
C GLU A 56 13.72 2.06 10.33
N GLN A 57 12.83 2.97 9.93
CA GLN A 57 11.43 3.03 10.36
C GLN A 57 10.44 2.67 9.24
N GLY A 58 10.89 2.58 7.99
CA GLY A 58 10.04 2.37 6.83
C GLY A 58 9.22 3.60 6.46
N VAL A 59 8.16 3.39 5.68
CA VAL A 59 7.19 4.41 5.27
C VAL A 59 5.76 3.89 5.45
N PRO A 60 4.76 4.77 5.55
CA PRO A 60 3.37 4.36 5.43
C PRO A 60 3.12 3.60 4.11
N ASN A 61 2.46 2.44 4.20
CA ASN A 61 2.20 1.57 3.05
C ASN A 61 0.94 2.00 2.27
N TYR A 62 0.79 3.31 2.08
CA TYR A 62 -0.34 3.90 1.39
C TYR A 62 -0.50 3.36 -0.03
N PHE A 63 -1.75 3.34 -0.49
CA PHE A 63 -2.01 3.31 -1.91
C PHE A 63 -1.72 4.69 -2.49
N GLY A 64 -0.79 4.74 -3.45
CA GLY A 64 -0.45 6.00 -4.13
C GLY A 64 -1.57 6.51 -5.05
N ALA A 65 -1.48 7.79 -5.43
CA ALA A 65 -2.50 8.51 -6.21
C ALA A 65 -3.00 7.77 -7.46
N GLN A 66 -2.11 7.03 -8.15
CA GLN A 66 -2.46 6.21 -9.32
C GLN A 66 -3.61 5.22 -9.03
N ARG A 67 -3.74 4.72 -7.80
CA ARG A 67 -4.80 3.79 -7.39
C ARG A 67 -6.18 4.41 -7.55
N PHE A 68 -6.29 5.73 -7.41
CA PHE A 68 -7.55 6.47 -7.43
C PHE A 68 -7.92 7.00 -8.82
N GLY A 69 -7.15 6.64 -9.85
CA GLY A 69 -7.39 7.04 -11.23
C GLY A 69 -6.90 8.46 -11.55
N ILE A 70 -6.90 8.81 -12.84
CA ILE A 70 -6.50 10.15 -13.30
C ILE A 70 -7.43 11.17 -12.63
N GLY A 71 -6.85 12.15 -11.93
CA GLY A 71 -7.60 13.18 -11.19
C GLY A 71 -8.56 12.64 -10.12
N GLY A 72 -8.32 11.43 -9.58
CA GLY A 72 -9.20 10.84 -8.57
C GLY A 72 -10.51 10.26 -9.11
N SER A 73 -10.63 10.12 -10.43
CA SER A 73 -11.86 9.67 -11.12
C SER A 73 -12.40 8.32 -10.64
N ASN A 74 -11.56 7.39 -10.17
CA ASN A 74 -12.03 6.11 -9.64
C ASN A 74 -12.68 6.27 -8.26
N LEU A 75 -12.10 7.09 -7.38
CA LEU A 75 -12.65 7.34 -6.05
C LEU A 75 -13.95 8.14 -6.13
N GLN A 76 -13.97 9.22 -6.92
CA GLN A 76 -15.18 10.01 -7.20
C GLN A 76 -16.27 9.16 -7.87
N GLY A 77 -15.89 8.23 -8.74
CA GLY A 77 -16.80 7.26 -9.34
C GLY A 77 -17.39 6.31 -8.29
N ALA A 78 -16.58 5.82 -7.37
CA ALA A 78 -17.03 4.97 -6.27
C ALA A 78 -18.00 5.71 -5.33
N LEU A 79 -17.71 6.97 -4.96
CA LEU A 79 -18.59 7.80 -4.14
C LEU A 79 -19.96 8.02 -4.79
N ARG A 80 -19.99 8.45 -6.07
CA ARG A 80 -21.25 8.59 -6.83
C ARG A 80 -22.03 7.29 -6.92
N TRP A 81 -21.33 6.16 -7.00
CA TRP A 81 -21.96 4.85 -7.01
C TRP A 81 -22.46 4.41 -5.64
N ALA A 82 -21.77 4.76 -4.57
CA ALA A 82 -22.22 4.52 -3.20
C ALA A 82 -23.53 5.27 -2.91
N GLN A 83 -23.63 6.51 -3.38
CA GLN A 83 -24.81 7.39 -3.26
C GLN A 83 -26.00 6.99 -4.14
N SER A 84 -25.80 6.07 -5.08
CA SER A 84 -26.85 5.61 -5.98
C SER A 84 -27.17 4.13 -5.80
N ASN A 85 -28.39 3.74 -6.16
CA ASN A 85 -28.80 2.34 -6.25
C ASN A 85 -28.64 1.78 -7.68
N ALA A 86 -28.01 2.53 -8.58
CA ALA A 86 -27.81 2.10 -9.95
C ALA A 86 -26.69 1.04 -10.04
N PRO A 87 -26.91 -0.10 -10.71
CA PRO A 87 -25.86 -1.11 -10.88
C PRO A 87 -24.82 -0.64 -11.90
N VAL A 88 -23.54 -0.89 -11.61
CA VAL A 88 -22.44 -0.67 -12.56
C VAL A 88 -22.25 -1.92 -13.42
N ARG A 89 -22.65 -1.85 -14.68
CA ARG A 89 -22.61 -2.98 -15.63
C ARG A 89 -21.19 -3.32 -16.11
N ASP A 90 -20.32 -2.32 -16.23
CA ASP A 90 -18.94 -2.53 -16.66
C ASP A 90 -18.12 -3.15 -15.51
N ARG A 91 -17.64 -4.38 -15.73
CA ARG A 91 -16.91 -5.15 -14.72
C ARG A 91 -15.56 -4.53 -14.35
N ASN A 92 -14.86 -3.94 -15.32
CA ASN A 92 -13.56 -3.32 -15.07
C ASN A 92 -13.74 -2.04 -14.26
N LYS A 93 -14.69 -1.20 -14.65
CA LYS A 93 -15.04 0.03 -13.94
C LYS A 93 -15.49 -0.26 -12.51
N ARG A 94 -16.36 -1.27 -12.34
CA ARG A 94 -16.76 -1.79 -11.02
C ARG A 94 -15.54 -2.21 -10.19
N SER A 95 -14.62 -2.99 -10.76
CA SER A 95 -13.40 -3.43 -10.08
C SER A 95 -12.51 -2.26 -9.65
N PHE A 96 -12.29 -1.28 -10.54
CA PHE A 96 -11.49 -0.10 -10.23
C PHE A 96 -12.11 0.76 -9.12
N TRP A 97 -13.43 0.96 -9.15
CA TRP A 97 -14.14 1.75 -8.13
C TRP A 97 -14.12 1.09 -6.76
N LEU A 98 -14.40 -0.22 -6.68
CA LEU A 98 -14.32 -0.96 -5.42
C LEU A 98 -12.88 -1.00 -4.89
N SER A 99 -11.90 -1.15 -5.78
CA SER A 99 -10.48 -1.08 -5.40
C SER A 99 -10.11 0.30 -4.87
N ALA A 100 -10.58 1.39 -5.48
CA ALA A 100 -10.31 2.75 -5.03
C ALA A 100 -10.96 3.04 -3.68
N ALA A 101 -12.24 2.70 -3.50
CA ALA A 101 -12.97 2.89 -2.25
C ALA A 101 -12.24 2.27 -1.05
N ARG A 102 -11.97 0.96 -1.09
CA ARG A 102 -11.30 0.29 0.05
C ARG A 102 -9.86 0.74 0.26
N SER A 103 -9.19 1.24 -0.79
CA SER A 103 -7.83 1.77 -0.68
C SER A 103 -7.81 3.12 0.03
N ALA A 104 -8.81 3.97 -0.21
CA ALA A 104 -8.93 5.26 0.46
C ALA A 104 -9.20 5.06 1.95
N LEU A 105 -10.15 4.17 2.29
CA LEU A 105 -10.43 3.81 3.69
C LEU A 105 -9.21 3.23 4.41
N PHE A 106 -8.44 2.35 3.73
CA PHE A 106 -7.18 1.86 4.29
C PHE A 106 -6.20 3.02 4.57
N ASN A 107 -6.01 3.94 3.61
CA ASN A 107 -5.13 5.09 3.81
C ASN A 107 -5.57 5.92 5.02
N GLN A 108 -6.87 6.21 5.16
CA GLN A 108 -7.42 6.96 6.28
C GLN A 108 -7.17 6.27 7.63
N ILE A 109 -7.41 4.97 7.73
CA ILE A 109 -7.11 4.20 8.96
C ILE A 109 -5.62 4.28 9.32
N VAL A 110 -4.74 4.14 8.33
CA VAL A 110 -3.29 4.27 8.54
C VAL A 110 -2.94 5.69 9.00
N SER A 111 -3.50 6.72 8.36
CA SER A 111 -3.29 8.11 8.75
C SER A 111 -3.72 8.39 10.18
N GLU A 112 -4.87 7.89 10.62
CA GLU A 112 -5.31 8.03 12.02
C GLU A 112 -4.37 7.29 12.99
N ARG A 113 -3.91 6.08 12.64
CA ARG A 113 -2.97 5.32 13.49
C ARG A 113 -1.62 6.04 13.63
N LEU A 114 -1.15 6.70 12.57
CA LEU A 114 0.11 7.47 12.56
C LEU A 114 0.06 8.74 13.41
N LYS A 115 -1.11 9.23 13.81
CA LYS A 115 -1.24 10.37 14.75
C LYS A 115 -0.90 9.99 16.20
N LYS A 116 -0.79 8.70 16.52
CA LYS A 116 -0.37 8.24 17.86
C LYS A 116 1.12 8.53 18.10
N THR A 117 1.49 8.75 19.35
CA THR A 117 2.88 9.02 19.76
C THR A 117 3.85 7.93 19.30
N ASP A 118 3.45 6.67 19.43
CA ASP A 118 4.14 5.53 18.82
C ASP A 118 3.16 4.76 17.94
N ALA A 119 3.21 5.04 16.64
CA ALA A 119 2.35 4.40 15.66
C ALA A 119 2.62 2.90 15.53
N ASN A 120 3.84 2.45 15.83
CA ASN A 120 4.26 1.05 15.72
C ASN A 120 4.19 0.28 17.05
N GLN A 121 3.60 0.90 18.08
CA GLN A 121 3.21 0.22 19.31
C GLN A 121 2.06 -0.76 19.03
N VAL A 122 2.27 -2.03 19.37
CA VAL A 122 1.24 -3.07 19.38
C VAL A 122 0.27 -2.78 20.51
N VAL A 123 -1.01 -2.88 20.22
CA VAL A 123 -2.08 -2.87 21.24
C VAL A 123 -2.81 -4.20 21.23
N VAL A 124 -3.40 -4.57 22.37
CA VAL A 124 -4.22 -5.78 22.48
C VAL A 124 -5.34 -5.71 21.44
N GLY A 125 -5.52 -6.80 20.70
CA GLY A 125 -6.48 -6.89 19.60
C GLY A 125 -5.95 -6.48 18.23
N ASP A 126 -4.72 -5.96 18.10
CA ASP A 126 -4.14 -5.67 16.77
C ASP A 126 -4.04 -6.94 15.92
N ALA A 127 -4.34 -6.83 14.63
CA ALA A 127 -4.07 -7.89 13.67
C ALA A 127 -2.62 -7.78 13.17
N LEU A 128 -1.77 -8.74 13.53
CA LEU A 128 -0.35 -8.79 13.19
C LEU A 128 -0.08 -9.77 12.06
N GLN A 129 0.49 -9.28 10.96
CA GLN A 129 0.85 -10.08 9.79
C GLN A 129 2.31 -10.52 9.84
N LEU A 130 2.56 -11.78 9.44
CA LEU A 130 3.90 -12.32 9.29
C LEU A 130 4.59 -11.71 8.06
N ALA A 131 5.79 -11.15 8.24
CA ALA A 131 6.52 -10.51 7.16
C ALA A 131 6.73 -11.47 5.96
N GLY A 132 6.45 -10.98 4.76
CA GLY A 132 6.64 -11.73 3.50
C GLY A 132 5.55 -12.75 3.16
N ARG A 133 4.51 -12.92 3.98
CA ARG A 133 3.35 -13.80 3.68
C ARG A 133 2.03 -13.21 4.16
N GLY A 134 0.92 -13.77 3.67
CA GLY A 134 -0.42 -13.24 3.94
C GLY A 134 -0.99 -13.56 5.33
N SER A 135 -0.46 -14.56 6.03
CA SER A 135 -0.97 -15.03 7.32
C SER A 135 -0.83 -13.96 8.41
N TRP A 136 -1.88 -13.79 9.20
CA TRP A 136 -1.95 -12.87 10.34
C TRP A 136 -2.71 -13.52 11.49
N PHE A 137 -2.56 -12.98 12.70
CA PHE A 137 -3.26 -13.37 13.92
C PHE A 137 -3.52 -12.15 14.80
N VAL A 138 -4.34 -12.31 15.85
CA VAL A 138 -4.72 -11.22 16.76
C VAL A 138 -3.79 -11.20 17.97
N ALA A 139 -3.29 -10.02 18.34
CA ALA A 139 -2.49 -9.82 19.53
C ALA A 139 -3.32 -9.98 20.81
N THR A 140 -2.82 -10.77 21.76
CA THR A 140 -3.43 -10.98 23.08
C THR A 140 -2.53 -10.39 24.17
N ASP A 141 -3.11 -10.15 25.35
CA ASP A 141 -2.40 -9.51 26.47
C ASP A 141 -1.18 -10.31 26.96
N GLU A 142 -1.26 -11.64 26.88
CA GLU A 142 -0.22 -12.57 27.40
C GLU A 142 1.14 -12.46 26.69
N GLU A 143 1.18 -11.98 25.44
CA GLU A 143 2.39 -12.02 24.58
C GLU A 143 2.89 -10.64 24.16
N MET A 144 2.35 -9.54 24.71
CA MET A 144 2.59 -8.17 24.22
C MET A 144 4.07 -7.78 24.08
N ALA A 145 4.91 -8.18 25.04
CA ALA A 145 6.34 -7.88 24.99
C ALA A 145 7.07 -8.61 23.85
N ASP A 146 6.75 -9.88 23.61
CA ASP A 146 7.29 -10.65 22.48
C ASP A 146 6.79 -10.10 21.14
N LEU A 147 5.49 -9.81 21.05
CA LEU A 147 4.88 -9.26 19.85
C LEU A 147 5.50 -7.91 19.48
N GLN A 148 5.70 -7.02 20.46
CA GLN A 148 6.38 -5.75 20.24
C GLN A 148 7.82 -5.95 19.78
N ALA A 149 8.59 -6.86 20.40
CA ALA A 149 9.95 -7.16 19.99
C ALA A 149 10.00 -7.66 18.53
N ARG A 150 9.04 -8.49 18.12
CA ARG A 150 8.92 -9.01 16.77
C ARG A 150 8.49 -7.97 15.73
N VAL A 151 7.65 -7.01 16.13
CA VAL A 151 7.30 -5.83 15.31
C VAL A 151 8.51 -4.91 15.14
N ASN A 152 9.26 -4.63 16.21
CA ASN A 152 10.50 -3.86 16.18
C ASN A 152 11.55 -4.53 15.29
N ALA A 153 11.65 -5.87 15.34
CA ALA A 153 12.50 -6.67 14.48
C ALA A 153 11.95 -6.84 13.04
N LYS A 154 10.81 -6.22 12.70
CA LYS A 154 10.16 -6.27 11.37
C LYS A 154 9.76 -7.67 10.91
N THR A 155 9.62 -8.62 11.84
CA THR A 155 9.16 -9.99 11.56
C THR A 155 7.64 -10.13 11.65
N LEU A 156 7.00 -9.23 12.39
CA LEU A 156 5.58 -8.98 12.40
C LEU A 156 5.31 -7.55 11.92
N LEU A 157 4.15 -7.37 11.29
CA LEU A 157 3.70 -6.10 10.75
C LEU A 157 2.33 -5.79 11.34
N ILE A 158 2.17 -4.65 12.00
CA ILE A 158 0.85 -4.11 12.31
C ILE A 158 0.13 -3.87 10.99
N THR A 159 -1.13 -4.29 10.92
CA THR A 159 -1.96 -4.14 9.72
C THR A 159 -3.06 -3.11 9.95
N ALA A 160 -3.60 -2.56 8.86
CA ALA A 160 -4.86 -1.83 8.85
C ALA A 160 -5.88 -2.56 7.96
N ALA A 161 -7.17 -2.32 8.21
CA ALA A 161 -8.23 -2.92 7.42
C ALA A 161 -8.22 -2.43 5.98
N LEU A 162 -8.52 -3.35 5.08
CA LEU A 162 -9.14 -3.08 3.80
C LEU A 162 -10.63 -3.41 3.96
N PRO A 163 -11.51 -2.44 4.27
CA PRO A 163 -12.90 -2.71 4.65
C PRO A 163 -13.69 -3.51 3.61
N GLY A 164 -14.72 -4.20 4.08
CA GLY A 164 -15.51 -5.15 3.30
C GLY A 164 -16.54 -5.91 4.13
N THR A 165 -17.12 -6.95 3.53
CA THR A 165 -17.96 -7.94 4.22
C THR A 165 -17.15 -8.78 5.20
N GLY A 166 -17.85 -9.39 6.16
CA GLY A 166 -17.25 -10.25 7.18
C GLY A 166 -16.53 -9.46 8.28
N GLU A 167 -15.80 -10.20 9.12
CA GLU A 167 -15.01 -9.60 10.20
C GLU A 167 -13.73 -8.99 9.64
N TRP A 168 -13.34 -7.82 10.16
CA TRP A 168 -12.16 -7.10 9.68
C TRP A 168 -10.85 -7.69 10.21
N GLY A 169 -10.92 -8.52 11.25
CA GLY A 169 -9.77 -9.21 11.86
C GLY A 169 -9.38 -8.73 13.26
N PRO A 170 -9.08 -7.45 13.51
CA PRO A 170 -8.70 -6.99 14.84
C PRO A 170 -9.87 -7.07 15.80
N GLN A 171 -9.57 -6.98 17.10
CA GLN A 171 -10.54 -7.12 18.19
C GLN A 171 -10.42 -5.97 19.19
N GLY A 172 -11.42 -5.83 20.06
CA GLY A 172 -11.40 -4.86 21.17
C GLY A 172 -11.13 -3.43 20.71
N GLU A 173 -10.24 -2.74 21.42
CA GLU A 173 -9.88 -1.34 21.16
C GLU A 173 -9.23 -1.14 19.78
N ALA A 174 -8.49 -2.12 19.28
CA ALA A 174 -7.89 -2.04 17.94
C ALA A 174 -8.98 -1.98 16.85
N LEU A 175 -10.01 -2.82 16.97
CA LEU A 175 -11.16 -2.81 16.05
C LEU A 175 -11.94 -1.50 16.16
N GLN A 176 -12.20 -1.04 17.39
CA GLN A 176 -12.92 0.20 17.63
C GLN A 176 -12.17 1.41 17.04
N ALA A 177 -10.84 1.42 17.16
CA ALA A 177 -10.00 2.47 16.55
C ALA A 177 -10.11 2.48 15.03
N GLU A 178 -10.06 1.30 14.36
CA GLU A 178 -10.24 1.23 12.91
C GLU A 178 -11.64 1.68 12.47
N GLN A 179 -12.68 1.29 13.19
CA GLN A 179 -14.06 1.71 12.89
C GLN A 179 -14.25 3.21 13.10
N THR A 180 -13.67 3.76 14.17
CA THR A 180 -13.74 5.20 14.48
C THR A 180 -13.02 6.02 13.42
N ALA A 181 -11.87 5.54 12.93
CA ALA A 181 -11.07 6.25 11.93
C ALA A 181 -11.82 6.53 10.62
N ILE A 182 -12.82 5.71 10.29
CA ILE A 182 -13.63 5.85 9.08
C ILE A 182 -15.14 5.94 9.38
N ALA A 183 -15.50 6.40 10.59
CA ALA A 183 -16.89 6.45 11.04
C ALA A 183 -17.78 7.32 10.13
N ASP A 184 -17.20 8.38 9.56
CA ASP A 184 -17.89 9.31 8.65
C ASP A 184 -18.04 8.76 7.22
N GLU A 185 -17.31 7.69 6.87
CA GLU A 185 -17.28 7.10 5.52
C GLU A 185 -18.35 6.01 5.31
N THR A 186 -19.57 6.28 5.78
CA THR A 186 -20.66 5.28 5.79
C THR A 186 -21.05 4.80 4.39
N GLU A 187 -20.97 5.69 3.39
CA GLU A 187 -21.36 5.39 2.01
C GLU A 187 -20.41 4.38 1.36
N LEU A 188 -19.10 4.60 1.43
CA LEU A 188 -18.10 3.70 0.87
C LEU A 188 -18.09 2.35 1.59
N CYS A 189 -18.24 2.35 2.92
CA CYS A 189 -18.37 1.12 3.69
C CYS A 189 -19.60 0.30 3.26
N SER A 190 -20.76 0.95 3.11
CA SER A 190 -21.99 0.31 2.66
C SER A 190 -21.88 -0.23 1.24
N LEU A 191 -21.20 0.50 0.34
CA LEU A 191 -20.93 0.05 -1.02
C LEU A 191 -20.12 -1.26 -1.03
N LEU A 192 -19.05 -1.34 -0.24
CA LEU A 192 -18.19 -2.53 -0.19
C LEU A 192 -18.94 -3.75 0.33
N VAL A 193 -19.78 -3.57 1.35
CA VAL A 193 -20.65 -4.62 1.89
C VAL A 193 -21.70 -5.06 0.87
N ARG A 194 -22.40 -4.10 0.25
CA ARG A 194 -23.42 -4.35 -0.80
C ARG A 194 -22.85 -5.17 -1.96
N GLU A 195 -21.63 -4.87 -2.36
CA GLU A 195 -20.95 -5.50 -3.49
C GLU A 195 -20.18 -6.78 -3.12
N LYS A 196 -20.31 -7.24 -1.86
CA LYS A 196 -19.71 -8.47 -1.31
C LYS A 196 -18.19 -8.53 -1.48
N VAL A 197 -17.54 -7.40 -1.24
CA VAL A 197 -16.07 -7.33 -1.22
C VAL A 197 -15.61 -7.79 0.15
N GLU A 198 -14.99 -8.96 0.26
CA GLU A 198 -14.47 -9.46 1.53
C GLU A 198 -13.44 -8.52 2.16
N ALA A 199 -13.59 -8.28 3.47
CA ALA A 199 -12.60 -7.56 4.26
C ALA A 199 -11.25 -8.29 4.19
N ALA A 200 -10.16 -7.52 4.27
CA ALA A 200 -8.81 -8.06 4.23
C ALA A 200 -7.88 -7.23 5.11
N ARG A 201 -6.67 -7.76 5.35
CA ARG A 201 -5.60 -7.08 6.07
C ARG A 201 -4.50 -6.65 5.12
N ARG A 202 -3.92 -5.48 5.39
CA ARG A 202 -2.72 -4.99 4.71
C ARG A 202 -1.78 -4.39 5.75
N ALA A 203 -0.49 -4.69 5.65
CA ALA A 203 0.53 -4.08 6.51
C ALA A 203 0.46 -2.54 6.42
N MET A 204 0.43 -1.87 7.58
CA MET A 204 0.37 -0.42 7.71
C MET A 204 1.68 0.23 7.26
N LEU A 205 2.82 -0.37 7.63
CA LEU A 205 4.14 0.10 7.26
C LEU A 205 4.73 -0.75 6.13
N LEU A 206 5.56 -0.11 5.32
CA LEU A 206 6.32 -0.67 4.23
C LEU A 206 7.80 -0.45 4.51
N TYR A 207 8.57 -1.53 4.47
CA TYR A 207 10.02 -1.50 4.64
C TYR A 207 10.70 -1.78 3.30
N PRO A 208 11.25 -0.77 2.60
CA PRO A 208 12.00 -0.98 1.38
C PRO A 208 13.19 -1.91 1.63
N GLN A 209 13.25 -3.02 0.89
CA GLN A 209 14.31 -4.02 1.07
C GLN A 209 15.52 -3.63 0.23
N GLN A 210 16.73 -3.86 0.75
CA GLN A 210 17.98 -3.52 0.06
C GLN A 210 18.02 -2.05 -0.38
N LEU A 211 17.49 -1.16 0.46
CA LEU A 211 17.52 0.28 0.20
C LEU A 211 18.98 0.75 0.12
N SER A 212 19.32 1.38 -1.00
CA SER A 212 20.60 2.02 -1.23
C SER A 212 20.40 3.26 -2.10
N TRP A 213 21.28 4.23 -1.95
CA TRP A 213 21.24 5.45 -2.72
C TRP A 213 22.64 5.95 -3.05
N ASN A 214 22.74 6.69 -4.15
CA ASN A 214 23.98 7.31 -4.61
C ASN A 214 23.69 8.70 -5.17
N TRP A 215 24.27 9.72 -4.55
CA TRP A 215 24.23 11.09 -5.05
C TRP A 215 25.19 11.23 -6.24
N TRP A 216 24.67 11.68 -7.37
CA TRP A 216 25.50 11.99 -8.56
C TRP A 216 26.09 13.39 -8.47
N ASP A 217 25.32 14.31 -7.88
CA ASP A 217 25.65 15.70 -7.58
C ASP A 217 24.76 16.18 -6.41
N ASP A 218 24.75 17.48 -6.11
CA ASP A 218 23.98 18.03 -4.99
C ASP A 218 22.46 18.03 -5.19
N VAL A 219 21.97 17.82 -6.41
CA VAL A 219 20.54 17.92 -6.76
C VAL A 219 20.00 16.66 -7.43
N THR A 220 20.81 15.59 -7.52
CA THR A 220 20.46 14.35 -8.21
C THR A 220 20.87 13.13 -7.41
N VAL A 221 19.90 12.26 -7.09
CA VAL A 221 20.14 11.01 -6.34
C VAL A 221 19.49 9.82 -7.05
N GLU A 222 20.26 8.76 -7.23
CA GLU A 222 19.74 7.44 -7.63
C GLU A 222 19.35 6.65 -6.38
N LEU A 223 18.15 6.06 -6.39
CA LEU A 223 17.62 5.18 -5.34
C LEU A 223 17.42 3.78 -5.90
N ARG A 224 17.79 2.76 -5.12
CA ARG A 224 17.51 1.35 -5.41
C ARG A 224 16.88 0.68 -4.22
N PHE A 225 15.80 -0.07 -4.45
CA PHE A 225 15.14 -0.87 -3.42
C PHE A 225 14.19 -1.90 -4.04
N TRP A 226 13.83 -2.92 -3.27
CA TRP A 226 12.82 -3.92 -3.62
C TRP A 226 11.58 -3.75 -2.75
N LEU A 227 10.39 -3.85 -3.36
CA LEU A 227 9.11 -3.81 -2.65
C LEU A 227 8.29 -5.08 -2.93
N PRO A 228 7.51 -5.58 -1.95
CA PRO A 228 6.60 -6.69 -2.16
C PRO A 228 5.42 -6.29 -3.07
N ALA A 229 4.77 -7.28 -3.66
CA ALA A 229 3.62 -7.09 -4.53
C ALA A 229 2.52 -6.26 -3.86
N GLY A 230 1.91 -5.33 -4.61
CA GLY A 230 0.86 -4.45 -4.10
C GLY A 230 1.37 -3.27 -3.27
N SER A 231 2.69 -3.05 -3.18
CA SER A 231 3.29 -1.83 -2.62
C SER A 231 3.77 -0.90 -3.75
N PHE A 232 3.93 0.39 -3.45
CA PHE A 232 4.20 1.41 -4.45
C PHE A 232 5.47 2.18 -4.15
N ALA A 233 6.31 2.36 -5.17
CA ALA A 233 7.50 3.19 -5.07
C ALA A 233 7.15 4.67 -4.80
N THR A 234 6.00 5.15 -5.29
CA THR A 234 5.53 6.51 -5.01
C THR A 234 5.27 6.75 -3.53
N SER A 235 4.89 5.72 -2.75
CA SER A 235 4.72 5.84 -1.30
C SER A 235 6.06 6.04 -0.58
N VAL A 236 7.16 5.49 -1.13
CA VAL A 236 8.52 5.75 -0.63
C VAL A 236 8.95 7.17 -0.99
N VAL A 237 8.75 7.58 -2.25
CA VAL A 237 9.16 8.90 -2.75
C VAL A 237 8.38 10.03 -2.05
N ARG A 238 7.10 9.80 -1.69
CA ARG A 238 6.28 10.76 -0.94
C ARG A 238 6.93 11.20 0.38
N GLU A 239 7.61 10.28 1.07
CA GLU A 239 8.30 10.60 2.33
C GLU A 239 9.65 11.30 2.13
N LEU A 240 10.12 11.43 0.88
CA LEU A 240 11.38 12.08 0.52
C LEU A 240 11.18 13.51 0.02
N ILE A 241 10.22 13.72 -0.88
CA ILE A 241 10.02 15.01 -1.56
C ILE A 241 8.54 15.33 -1.76
N ASN A 242 8.22 16.63 -1.75
CA ASN A 242 6.94 17.11 -2.24
C ASN A 242 7.00 17.23 -3.76
N THR A 243 6.04 16.62 -4.45
CA THR A 243 5.90 16.77 -5.91
C THR A 243 4.69 17.66 -6.20
N SER A 244 4.86 18.64 -7.07
CA SER A 244 3.88 19.69 -7.38
C SER A 244 2.73 19.24 -8.31
N GLY A 245 2.40 17.95 -8.33
CA GLY A 245 1.26 17.43 -9.11
C GLY A 245 -0.01 17.29 -8.29
N ASP A 246 -1.17 17.37 -8.96
CA ASP A 246 -2.53 17.14 -8.41
C ASP A 246 -2.71 15.80 -7.67
N TYR A 247 -1.69 14.95 -7.68
CA TYR A 247 -1.63 13.64 -7.05
C TYR A 247 -1.46 13.68 -5.53
N ALA A 248 -1.02 14.80 -4.95
CA ALA A 248 -0.66 14.87 -3.52
C ALA A 248 -1.85 14.65 -2.57
N ASN A 249 -3.09 15.00 -2.96
CA ASN A 249 -4.22 15.07 -2.02
C ASN A 249 -5.43 14.18 -2.38
N ILE A 250 -5.29 13.21 -3.29
CA ILE A 250 -6.45 12.50 -3.87
C ILE A 250 -7.08 11.48 -2.91
N ALA A 251 -6.40 11.11 -1.82
CA ALA A 251 -6.89 10.12 -0.86
C ALA A 251 -6.24 10.29 0.53
N GLU A 252 -6.10 11.54 0.96
CA GLU A 252 -5.68 11.94 2.31
C GLU A 252 -6.85 12.54 3.06
#